data_AF-A0A2V6UMU2-F1
#
_entry.id   AF-A0A2V6UMU2-F1
#
_cell.length_a   1.000
_cell.length_b   1.000
_cell.length_c   1.000
_cell.angle_alpha   90.00
_cell.angle_beta   90.00
_cell.angle_gamma   90.00
#
_symmetry.space_group_name_H-M   'P 1'
#
loop_
_entity.id
_entity.type
_entity.pdbx_description
1 polymer ?
#
loop_
_entity_poly.entity_id
_entity_poly.type
_entity_poly.pdbx_seq_one_letter_code
_entity_poly.pdbx_strand_id
1 'polypeptide(L)' 'LLKEGVIVRPMTPFGMESALRVTVGTPEENRRLVKALETVLGKAPA' A
#
# COMPACT_ATOMS: atom_id res chain seq x y z
N LEU A 1 -4.52 -3.91 2.32
CA LEU A 1 -3.32 -4.16 1.49
C LEU A 1 -2.94 -5.62 1.45
N LEU A 2 -2.70 -6.30 2.58
CA LEU A 2 -2.39 -7.74 2.58
C LEU A 2 -3.46 -8.61 1.88
N LYS A 3 -4.75 -8.31 2.10
CA LYS A 3 -5.88 -8.97 1.42
C LYS A 3 -5.89 -8.75 -0.11
N GLU A 4 -5.30 -7.65 -0.58
CA GLU A 4 -5.15 -7.33 -2.01
C GLU A 4 -3.84 -7.89 -2.60
N GLY A 5 -3.12 -8.74 -1.85
CA GLY A 5 -1.83 -9.31 -2.28
C GLY A 5 -0.64 -8.35 -2.21
N VAL A 6 -0.78 -7.19 -1.55
CA VAL A 6 0.28 -6.18 -1.41
C VAL A 6 0.89 -6.25 -0.02
N ILE A 7 2.17 -6.64 0.06
CA ILE A 7 2.94 -6.72 1.31
C ILE A 7 3.59 -5.37 1.60
N VAL A 8 3.28 -4.81 2.77
CA VAL A 8 3.85 -3.54 3.27
C VAL A 8 4.55 -3.75 4.60
N ARG A 9 5.49 -2.87 4.97
CA ARG A 9 6.17 -2.92 6.26
C ARG A 9 5.68 -1.80 7.17
N PRO A 10 5.09 -2.11 8.34
CA PRO A 10 4.71 -1.09 9.31
C PRO A 10 5.95 -0.37 9.86
N MET A 11 5.82 0.93 10.11
CA MET A 11 6.87 1.76 10.70
C MET A 11 6.68 1.99 12.19
N THR A 12 5.76 1.26 12.84
CA THR A 12 5.55 1.28 14.29
C THR A 12 6.85 1.11 15.10
N PRO A 13 7.82 0.24 14.72
CA PRO A 13 9.09 0.12 15.43
C PRO A 13 9.96 1.40 15.42
N PHE A 14 9.69 2.34 14.50
CA PHE A 14 10.38 3.62 14.38
C PHE A 14 9.58 4.78 14.99
N GLY A 15 8.53 4.49 15.78
CA GLY A 15 7.67 5.51 16.41
C GLY A 15 6.65 6.15 15.47
N MET A 16 6.46 5.61 14.26
CA MET A 16 5.48 6.13 13.29
C MET A 16 4.29 5.19 13.18
N GLU A 17 3.32 5.34 14.09
CA GLU A 17 2.19 4.42 14.25
C GLU A 17 1.24 4.38 13.05
N SER A 18 1.09 5.51 12.35
CA SER A 18 0.21 5.65 11.18
C SER A 18 0.95 5.60 9.85
N ALA A 19 2.23 5.19 9.84
CA ALA A 19 3.04 5.15 8.63
C ALA A 19 3.35 3.72 8.18
N LEU A 20 3.35 3.55 6.85
CA LEU A 20 3.75 2.32 6.18
C LEU A 20 4.94 2.64 5.28
N ARG A 21 5.93 1.76 5.29
CA ARG A 21 7.02 1.78 4.33
C ARG A 21 6.68 0.86 3.16
N VAL A 22 6.72 1.43 1.97
CA VAL A 22 6.50 0.71 0.72
C VAL A 22 7.78 0.76 -0.11
N THR A 23 8.18 -0.38 -0.66
CA THR A 23 9.29 -0.45 -1.60
C THR A 23 8.77 -0.08 -2.99
N VAL A 24 9.47 0.81 -3.70
CA VAL A 24 9.16 1.13 -5.10
C VAL A 24 9.72 0.00 -5.97
N GLY A 25 8.83 -0.65 -6.72
CA GLY A 25 9.16 -1.76 -7.62
C GLY A 25 9.07 -1.35 -9.09
N THR A 26 8.78 -2.32 -9.95
CA THR A 26 8.51 -2.10 -11.37
C THR A 26 7.25 -1.26 -11.58
N PRO A 27 7.06 -0.64 -12.76
CA PRO A 27 5.84 0.09 -13.07
C PRO A 27 4.56 -0.74 -12.89
N GLU A 28 4.59 -2.03 -13.23
CA GLU A 28 3.47 -2.96 -13.05
C GLU A 28 3.14 -3.18 -11.57
N GLU A 29 4.16 -3.37 -10.73
CA GLU A 29 4.01 -3.54 -9.28
C GLU A 29 3.45 -2.27 -8.63
N ASN A 30 3.95 -1.10 -9.03
CA ASN A 30 3.49 0.19 -8.54
C ASN A 30 2.02 0.43 -8.93
N ARG A 31 1.60 0.06 -10.15
CA ARG A 31 0.18 0.12 -10.56
C ARG A 31 -0.72 -0.76 -9.72
N ARG A 32 -0.28 -1.98 -9.36
CA ARG A 32 -1.02 -2.87 -8.45
C ARG A 32 -1.16 -2.29 -7.05
N LEU A 33 -0.09 -1.68 -6.51
CA LEU A 33 -0.12 -0.98 -5.23
C LEU A 33 -1.15 0.15 -5.22
N VAL A 34 -1.14 1.02 -6.24
CA VAL A 34 -2.07 2.15 -6.34
C VAL A 34 -3.52 1.66 -6.37
N LYS A 35 -3.82 0.66 -7.20
CA LYS A 35 -5.16 0.06 -7.27
C LYS A 35 -5.59 -0.53 -5.92
N ALA A 36 -4.70 -1.24 -5.24
CA ALA A 36 -5.00 -1.79 -3.92
C ALA A 36 -5.25 -0.67 -2.88
N LEU A 37 -4.52 0.45 -2.95
CA LEU A 37 -4.73 1.61 -2.10
C LEU A 37 -6.09 2.27 -2.37
N GLU A 38 -6.48 2.43 -3.62
CA GLU A 38 -7.81 2.96 -4.01
C GLU A 38 -8.95 2.11 -3.42
N THR A 39 -8.87 0.78 -3.57
CA THR A 39 -9.84 -0.16 -3.00
C THR A 39 -9.96 0.00 -1.48
N VAL A 40 -8.83 -0.01 -0.73
CA VAL A 40 -8.89 0.02 0.75
C VAL A 40 -9.22 1.38 1.32
N LEU A 41 -8.92 2.46 0.59
CA LEU A 41 -9.28 3.83 0.97
C LEU A 41 -10.72 4.18 0.56
N GLY A 42 -11.45 3.26 -0.08
CA GLY A 42 -12.82 3.49 -0.53
C GLY A 42 -12.94 4.51 -1.66
N LYS A 43 -11.83 4.85 -2.33
CA LYS A 43 -11.86 5.60 -3.58
C LYS A 43 -12.15 4.59 -4.69
N ALA A 44 -13.43 4.27 -4.89
CA ALA A 44 -13.85 3.56 -6.08
C ALA A 44 -13.40 4.36 -7.32
N PRO A 45 -12.88 3.71 -8.38
CA PRO A 45 -12.65 4.40 -9.64
C PRO A 45 -14.00 4.94 -10.12
N ALA A 46 -14.05 6.25 -10.38
CA ALA A 46 -15.16 6.90 -11.07
C ALA A 46 -15.22 6.44 -12.53
#